data_AF-W1Y685-F1
#
_entry.id   AF-W1Y685-F1
#
_cell.length_a   1.000
_cell.length_b   1.000
_cell.length_c   1.000
_cell.angle_alpha   90.00
_cell.angle_beta   90.00
_cell.angle_gamma   90.00
#
_symmetry.space_group_name_H-M   'P 1'
#
loop_
_entity.id
_entity.type
_entity.pdbx_description
1 polymer ?
#
loop_
_entity_poly.entity_id
_entity_poly.type
_entity_poly.pdbx_seq_one_letter_code
_entity_poly.pdbx_strand_id
1 'polypeptide(L)' 'MGIIAPRLKELKLIDSITPEPLGGAHRNPEAMAASLKAQLLADLADLDVLSTEDLKNRRYQRLMSYGYA' A
#
# COMPACT_ATOMS: atom_id res chain seq x y z
N MET A 1 -9.51 -11.88 -15.08
CA MET A 1 -8.18 -11.96 -14.44
C MET A 1 -7.95 -10.69 -13.62
N GLY A 2 -8.00 -10.77 -12.29
CA GLY A 2 -7.88 -9.60 -11.40
C GLY A 2 -6.46 -9.41 -10.90
N ILE A 3 -5.52 -9.10 -11.80
CA ILE A 3 -4.09 -8.95 -11.47
C ILE A 3 -3.59 -7.50 -11.51
N ILE A 4 -4.44 -6.54 -11.93
CA ILE A 4 -4.08 -5.12 -12.01
C ILE A 4 -4.32 -4.42 -10.67
N ALA A 5 -3.48 -3.43 -10.35
CA ALA A 5 -3.52 -2.73 -9.06
C ALA A 5 -4.91 -2.14 -8.71
N PRO A 6 -5.64 -1.45 -9.63
CA PRO A 6 -6.97 -0.92 -9.31
C PRO A 6 -7.95 -2.01 -8.87
N ARG A 7 -7.92 -3.18 -9.54
CA ARG A 7 -8.80 -4.29 -9.20
C ARG A 7 -8.46 -4.89 -7.84
N LEU A 8 -7.18 -5.01 -7.50
CA LEU A 8 -6.76 -5.48 -6.18
C LEU A 8 -7.16 -4.49 -5.07
N LYS A 9 -7.13 -3.18 -5.38
CA LYS A 9 -7.56 -2.13 -4.47
C LYS A 9 -9.06 -2.17 -4.19
N GLU A 10 -9.88 -2.38 -5.21
CA GLU A 10 -11.33 -2.60 -5.06
C GLU A 10 -11.65 -3.78 -4.14
N LEU A 11 -10.84 -4.85 -4.21
CA LEU A 11 -10.97 -6.04 -3.38
C LEU A 11 -10.37 -5.86 -1.97
N LYS A 12 -9.90 -4.67 -1.62
CA LYS A 12 -9.25 -4.34 -0.33
C LYS A 12 -8.03 -5.23 -0.02
N LEU A 13 -7.38 -5.77 -1.04
CA LEU A 13 -6.17 -6.59 -0.88
C LEU A 13 -4.91 -5.72 -0.72
N ILE A 14 -4.94 -4.48 -1.21
CA ILE A 14 -3.87 -3.50 -1.09
C ILE A 14 -4.37 -2.17 -0.50
N ASP A 15 -3.48 -1.43 0.15
CA ASP A 15 -3.80 -0.21 0.89
C ASP A 15 -3.71 1.05 0.03
N SER A 16 -2.80 1.10 -0.93
CA SER A 16 -2.60 2.26 -1.80
C SER A 16 -2.02 1.83 -3.14
N ILE A 17 -2.13 2.71 -4.13
CA ILE A 17 -1.52 2.53 -5.45
C ILE A 17 -0.61 3.73 -5.66
N THR A 18 0.69 3.50 -5.76
CA THR A 18 1.65 4.57 -6.04
C THR A 18 1.59 4.93 -7.53
N PRO A 19 1.32 6.19 -7.90
CA PRO A 19 1.22 6.59 -9.30
C PRO A 19 2.58 6.55 -9.98
N GLU A 20 2.62 6.03 -11.20
CA GLU A 20 3.81 6.05 -12.04
C GLU A 20 3.90 7.36 -12.85
N PRO A 21 5.12 7.81 -13.19
CA PRO A 21 5.32 8.89 -14.15
C PRO A 21 4.65 8.61 -15.50
N LEU A 22 4.40 9.66 -16.29
CA LEU A 22 3.79 9.52 -17.61
C LEU A 22 4.61 8.55 -18.49
N GLY A 23 3.96 7.48 -18.95
CA GLY A 23 4.58 6.43 -19.76
C GLY A 23 5.36 5.37 -18.97
N GLY A 24 5.29 5.39 -17.63
CA GLY A 24 5.73 4.33 -16.74
C GLY A 24 6.99 4.65 -15.92
N ALA A 25 7.18 3.89 -14.84
CA ALA A 25 8.28 4.04 -13.89
C ALA A 25 9.68 4.02 -14.53
N HIS A 26 9.88 3.19 -15.56
CA HIS A 26 11.14 3.05 -16.28
C HIS A 26 11.55 4.32 -17.03
N ARG A 27 10.61 5.22 -17.35
CA ARG A 27 10.90 6.47 -18.08
C ARG A 27 11.48 7.55 -17.18
N ASN A 28 11.14 7.54 -15.90
CA ASN A 28 11.65 8.49 -14.93
C ASN A 28 11.78 7.81 -13.56
N PRO A 29 12.85 7.02 -13.34
CA PRO A 29 13.04 6.27 -12.11
C PRO A 29 13.25 7.17 -10.90
N GLU A 30 13.81 8.37 -11.08
CA GLU A 30 14.01 9.33 -10.00
C GLU A 30 12.67 9.87 -9.47
N ALA A 31 11.77 10.28 -10.37
CA ALA A 31 10.42 10.68 -9.98
C ALA A 31 9.63 9.51 -9.35
N MET A 32 9.78 8.31 -9.88
CA MET A 32 9.15 7.12 -9.29
C MET A 32 9.67 6.84 -7.87
N ALA A 33 10.99 6.94 -7.66
CA ALA A 33 11.60 6.77 -6.35
C ALA A 33 11.13 7.84 -5.36
N ALA A 34 10.98 9.09 -5.80
CA ALA A 34 10.42 10.16 -4.98
C ALA A 34 8.96 9.87 -4.55
N SER A 35 8.10 9.46 -5.49
CA SER A 35 6.72 9.06 -5.21
C SER A 35 6.65 7.88 -4.24
N LEU A 36 7.48 6.85 -4.45
CA LEU A 36 7.55 5.69 -3.57
C LEU A 36 8.04 6.06 -2.17
N LYS A 37 9.09 6.87 -2.08
CA LYS A 37 9.62 7.36 -0.80
C LYS A 37 8.56 8.13 -0.02
N ALA A 38 7.83 9.03 -0.67
CA ALA A 38 6.77 9.79 -0.04
C ALA A 38 5.68 8.88 0.53
N GLN A 39 5.24 7.88 -0.24
CA GLN A 39 4.23 6.90 0.21
C GLN A 39 4.73 6.07 1.41
N LEU A 40 5.95 5.53 1.33
CA LEU A 40 6.53 4.73 2.42
C LEU A 40 6.68 5.53 3.71
N LEU A 41 7.10 6.80 3.63
CA LEU A 41 7.22 7.67 4.80
C LEU A 41 5.87 7.99 5.42
N ALA A 42 4.83 8.22 4.60
CA ALA A 42 3.47 8.43 5.08
C ALA A 42 2.93 7.18 5.81
N ASP A 43 3.04 6.01 5.18
CA ASP A 43 2.56 4.76 5.76
C ASP A 43 3.31 4.39 7.05
N LEU A 44 4.62 4.66 7.10
CA LEU A 44 5.42 4.42 8.30
C LEU A 44 5.03 5.37 9.44
N ALA A 45 4.88 6.67 9.15
CA ALA A 45 4.46 7.65 10.14
C ALA A 45 3.09 7.31 10.75
N ASP A 46 2.14 6.83 9.94
CA ASP A 46 0.81 6.40 10.40
C ASP A 46 0.87 5.15 11.29
N LEU A 47 1.86 4.27 11.08
CA LEU A 47 2.04 3.05 11.87
C LEU A 47 2.84 3.29 13.15
N ASP A 48 3.78 4.23 13.16
CA ASP A 48 4.63 4.54 14.31
C ASP A 48 3.86 5.13 15.50
N VAL A 49 2.64 5.65 15.27
CA VAL A 49 1.74 6.13 16.34
C VAL A 49 1.12 4.98 17.13
N LEU A 50 1.10 3.76 16.57
CA LEU A 50 0.46 2.60 17.19
C LEU A 50 1.41 1.87 18.14
N SER A 51 0.88 1.41 19.27
CA SER A 51 1.64 0.52 20.15
C SER A 51 1.94 -0.81 19.46
N THR A 52 2.96 -1.53 19.94
CA THR A 52 3.31 -2.85 19.36
C THR A 52 2.14 -3.83 19.41
N GLU A 53 1.35 -3.82 20.48
CA GLU A 53 0.18 -4.67 20.60
C GLU A 53 -0.93 -4.26 19.62
N ASP A 54 -1.18 -2.96 19.45
CA ASP A 54 -2.14 -2.46 18.47
C ASP A 54 -1.72 -2.77 17.03
N LEU A 55 -0.42 -2.67 16.70
CA LEU A 55 0.12 -3.05 15.39
C LEU A 55 -0.12 -4.52 15.09
N LYS A 56 0.11 -5.40 16.06
CA LYS A 56 -0.12 -6.84 15.93
C LYS A 56 -1.61 -7.14 15.76
N ASN A 57 -2.45 -6.53 16.58
CA ASN A 57 -3.91 -6.69 16.51
C ASN A 57 -4.46 -6.19 15.17
N ARG A 58 -4.06 -4.99 14.71
CA ARG A 58 -4.45 -4.44 13.41
C ARG A 58 -4.04 -5.35 12.26
N ARG A 59 -2.81 -5.88 12.30
CA ARG A 59 -2.33 -6.85 11.29
C ARG A 59 -3.15 -8.13 11.31
N TYR A 60 -3.47 -8.66 12.48
CA TYR A 60 -4.29 -9.85 12.62
C TYR A 60 -5.70 -9.63 12.02
N GLN A 61 -6.37 -8.54 12.40
CA GLN A 61 -7.69 -8.19 11.85
C GLN A 61 -7.65 -8.05 10.33
N ARG A 62 -6.62 -7.40 9.79
CA ARG A 62 -6.43 -7.28 8.34
C ARG A 62 -6.31 -8.65 7.66
N LEU A 63 -5.50 -9.55 8.20
CA LEU A 63 -5.31 -10.90 7.63
C LEU A 63 -6.61 -11.71 7.67
N MET A 64 -7.38 -11.62 8.76
CA MET A 64 -8.67 -12.31 8.89
C MET A 64 -9.75 -11.72 7.99
N SER A 65 -9.66 -10.42 7.67
CA SER A 65 -10.63 -9.74 6.78
C SER A 65 -10.47 -10.07 5.30
N TYR A 66 -9.40 -10.78 4.92
CA TYR A 66 -9.18 -11.16 3.53
C TYR A 66 -10.10 -12.30 3.10
N GLY A 67 -10.83 -12.06 2.02
CA GLY A 67 -11.84 -13.00 1.53
C GLY A 67 -13.25 -12.46 1.77
N TYR A 68 -14.21 -13.37 1.81
CA TYR A 68 -15.64 -13.06 1.86
C TYR A 68 -16.40 -13.93 2.88
N ALA A 69 -15.67 -14.57 3.80
CA ALA A 69 -16.20 -15.48 4.82
C ALA A 69 -15.71 -15.09 6.21
#